data_AF-G9Y4Z9-F1
#
_entry.id   AF-G9Y4Z9-F1
#
_cell.length_a   1.000
_cell.length_b   1.000
_cell.length_c   1.000
_cell.angle_alpha   90.00
_cell.angle_beta   90.00
_cell.angle_gamma   90.00
#
_symmetry.space_group_name_H-M   'P 1'
#
loop_
_entity.id
_entity.type
_entity.pdbx_description
1 polymer ?
#
loop_
_entity_poly.entity_id
_entity_poly.type
_entity_poly.pdbx_seq_one_letter_code
_entity_poly.pdbx_strand_id
1 'polypeptide(L)'
;MARRRDTDKTCLDFHLNGDQLTEKSRPILKPKGDSNGLFLHALDNDNSPSNFISTTPDMNIATEFSTSYGSKDGYVYYTPDNNGININETLGADSPFTREEEITLLGGIIPNDVLGTTSVNMNDIWENYTTLNPDRYETL
;
A
#
# COMPACT_ATOMS: atom_id res chain seq x y z
N MET A 1 10.05 -28.29 -1.58
CA MET A 1 8.92 -28.09 -2.52
C MET A 1 8.76 -26.59 -2.70
N ALA A 2 9.03 -26.06 -3.89
CA ALA A 2 8.92 -24.63 -4.15
C ALA A 2 7.44 -24.22 -4.13
N ARG A 3 7.04 -23.43 -3.13
CA ARG A 3 5.79 -22.64 -3.22
C ARG A 3 5.99 -21.72 -4.41
N ARG A 4 5.13 -21.85 -5.44
CA ARG A 4 4.97 -20.80 -6.45
C ARG A 4 4.64 -19.53 -5.67
N ARG A 5 5.57 -18.56 -5.70
CA ARG A 5 5.31 -17.21 -5.22
C ARG A 5 4.39 -16.61 -6.29
N ASP A 6 3.14 -16.36 -5.94
CA ASP A 6 2.22 -15.57 -6.76
C ASP A 6 2.70 -14.11 -6.71
N THR A 7 3.79 -13.84 -7.44
CA THR A 7 4.62 -12.61 -7.42
C THR A 7 3.97 -11.36 -8.02
N ASP A 8 2.68 -11.38 -8.33
CA ASP A 8 2.09 -10.37 -9.21
C ASP A 8 1.09 -9.44 -8.50
N LYS A 9 1.15 -9.36 -7.16
CA LYS A 9 0.27 -8.50 -6.36
C LYS A 9 1.06 -7.76 -5.29
N THR A 10 1.37 -6.50 -5.57
CA THR A 10 1.79 -5.52 -4.56
C THR A 10 0.54 -5.04 -3.82
N CYS A 11 0.56 -5.19 -2.50
CA CYS A 11 -0.48 -4.77 -1.57
C CYS A 11 -0.06 -3.42 -0.95
N LEU A 12 -0.98 -2.47 -0.85
CA LEU A 12 -0.67 -1.12 -0.37
C LEU A 12 -0.64 -1.00 1.15
N ASP A 13 0.30 -0.22 1.70
CA ASP A 13 0.16 0.36 3.04
C ASP A 13 -0.75 1.60 2.91
N PHE A 14 -1.76 1.67 3.78
CA PHE A 14 -2.44 2.91 4.07
C PHE A 14 -2.49 3.14 5.58
N HIS A 15 -1.54 3.93 6.07
CA HIS A 15 -1.81 4.88 7.15
C HIS A 15 -2.75 6.00 6.64
N LEU A 16 -4.05 5.76 6.64
CA LEU A 16 -5.05 6.82 6.52
C LEU A 16 -5.12 7.60 7.85
N ASN A 17 -4.33 8.67 7.96
CA ASN A 17 -4.66 9.78 8.83
C ASN A 17 -5.84 10.54 8.20
N GLY A 18 -7.06 10.20 8.60
CA GLY A 18 -8.20 11.11 8.51
C GLY A 18 -9.00 11.15 7.20
N ASP A 19 -8.54 10.57 6.09
CA ASP A 19 -9.35 10.52 4.87
C ASP A 19 -10.36 9.37 4.93
N GLN A 20 -11.58 9.73 5.33
CA GLN A 20 -12.78 8.94 5.10
C GLN A 20 -12.83 8.57 3.61
N LEU A 21 -12.63 7.30 3.29
CA LEU A 21 -12.85 6.73 1.96
C LEU A 21 -14.31 6.96 1.60
N THR A 22 -14.59 8.07 0.93
CA THR A 22 -15.97 8.51 0.66
C THR A 22 -16.66 7.65 -0.38
N GLU A 23 -15.93 6.85 -1.17
CA GLU A 23 -16.52 5.83 -2.05
C GLU A 23 -15.59 4.60 -2.16
N LYS A 24 -16.14 3.40 -1.88
CA LYS A 24 -15.48 2.07 -1.97
C LYS A 24 -14.73 1.80 -3.29
N SER A 25 -14.97 2.60 -4.33
CA SER A 25 -14.55 2.35 -5.71
C SER A 25 -13.61 3.40 -6.32
N ARG A 26 -13.25 4.48 -5.62
CA ARG A 26 -12.43 5.58 -6.19
C ARG A 26 -11.34 6.08 -5.24
N PRO A 27 -10.35 5.24 -4.94
CA PRO A 27 -9.36 5.59 -3.94
C PRO A 27 -8.32 6.53 -4.58
N ILE A 28 -8.11 7.69 -3.95
CA ILE A 28 -7.07 8.64 -4.34
C ILE A 28 -5.84 8.34 -3.50
N LEU A 29 -4.80 7.77 -4.11
CA LEU A 29 -3.59 7.32 -3.43
C LEU A 29 -2.49 8.34 -3.60
N LYS A 30 -2.48 9.35 -2.73
CA LYS A 30 -1.55 10.48 -2.82
C LYS A 30 -0.55 10.46 -1.67
N PRO A 31 0.72 10.83 -1.92
CA PRO A 31 1.70 11.02 -0.86
C PRO A 31 1.25 12.09 0.14
N LYS A 32 1.89 12.09 1.31
CA LYS A 32 1.59 13.03 2.40
C LYS A 32 2.19 14.43 2.16
N GLY A 33 3.19 14.55 1.29
CA GLY A 33 3.83 15.81 0.92
C GLY A 33 4.88 15.64 -0.19
N ASP A 34 5.91 16.47 -0.17
CA ASP A 34 6.89 16.58 -1.27
C ASP A 34 8.31 16.11 -0.89
N SER A 35 8.49 15.50 0.29
CA SER A 35 9.81 15.04 0.76
C SER A 35 10.28 13.78 0.04
N ASN A 36 11.46 13.84 -0.58
CA ASN A 36 12.08 12.71 -1.29
C ASN A 36 13.14 11.97 -0.45
N GLY A 37 13.16 12.18 0.87
CA GLY A 37 14.11 11.51 1.77
C GLY A 37 13.71 10.06 2.05
N LEU A 38 14.28 9.10 1.31
CA LEU A 38 13.89 7.68 1.39
C LEU A 38 14.00 7.07 2.80
N PHE A 39 15.10 7.34 3.51
CA PHE A 39 15.27 6.87 4.89
C PHE A 39 14.24 7.49 5.85
N LEU A 40 13.96 8.80 5.71
CA LEU A 40 12.96 9.47 6.53
C LEU A 40 11.57 8.92 6.25
N HIS A 41 11.25 8.66 4.98
CA HIS A 41 10.00 8.03 4.59
C HIS A 41 9.80 6.66 5.25
N ALA A 42 10.81 5.78 5.18
CA ALA A 42 10.75 4.45 5.77
C ALA A 42 10.70 4.48 7.31
N LEU A 43 11.26 5.53 7.94
CA LEU A 43 11.29 5.66 9.40
C LEU A 43 10.00 6.26 9.98
N ASP A 44 9.55 7.36 9.38
CA ASP A 44 8.37 8.14 9.79
C ASP A 44 7.96 9.07 8.64
N ASN A 45 6.92 8.69 7.90
CA ASN A 45 6.46 9.44 6.74
C ASN A 45 5.59 10.68 7.08
N ASP A 46 5.30 10.93 8.36
CA ASP A 46 4.60 12.13 8.84
C ASP A 46 5.60 13.25 9.20
N ASN A 47 6.76 12.90 9.77
CA ASN A 47 7.81 13.86 10.12
C ASN A 47 8.79 14.09 8.96
N SER A 48 8.52 15.15 8.18
CA SER A 48 8.95 15.36 6.79
C SER A 48 8.00 14.65 5.81
N PRO A 49 6.78 15.20 5.63
CA PRO A 49 5.71 14.57 4.86
C PRO A 49 6.19 14.05 3.50
N SER A 50 6.11 12.72 3.35
CA SER A 50 6.74 11.99 2.25
C SER A 50 6.06 12.19 0.91
N ASN A 51 6.86 12.25 -0.17
CA ASN A 51 6.42 12.16 -1.57
C ASN A 51 6.31 10.72 -2.08
N PHE A 52 6.36 9.74 -1.18
CA PHE A 52 6.25 8.34 -1.51
C PHE A 52 5.00 7.69 -0.91
N ILE A 53 4.54 6.62 -1.56
CA ILE A 53 3.52 5.69 -1.07
C ILE A 53 4.16 4.34 -0.78
N SER A 54 3.97 3.85 0.43
CA SER A 54 4.45 2.55 0.89
C SER A 54 3.56 1.42 0.36
N THR A 55 4.18 0.38 -0.18
CA THR A 55 3.52 -0.86 -0.62
C THR A 55 4.36 -2.06 -0.19
N THR A 56 3.78 -3.25 -0.20
CA THR A 56 4.43 -4.50 0.16
C THR A 56 3.86 -5.65 -0.68
N PRO A 57 4.67 -6.59 -1.17
CA PRO A 57 4.15 -7.80 -1.81
C PRO A 57 3.59 -8.82 -0.79
N ASP A 58 3.81 -8.63 0.53
CA ASP A 58 3.32 -9.55 1.56
C ASP A 58 1.89 -9.18 2.00
N MET A 59 0.95 -10.08 1.69
CA MET A 59 -0.46 -9.92 2.03
C MET A 59 -0.73 -9.87 3.55
N ASN A 60 0.09 -10.53 4.38
CA ASN A 60 -0.07 -10.46 5.84
C ASN A 60 0.36 -9.09 6.35
N ILE A 61 1.46 -8.55 5.84
CA ILE A 61 1.93 -7.20 6.20
C ILE A 61 0.89 -6.16 5.79
N ALA A 62 0.39 -6.22 4.56
CA ALA A 62 -0.67 -5.32 4.12
C ALA A 62 -1.95 -5.46 4.95
N THR A 63 -2.28 -6.67 5.42
CA THR A 63 -3.40 -6.89 6.34
C THR A 63 -3.17 -6.16 7.66
N GLU A 64 -2.02 -6.38 8.30
CA GLU A 64 -1.65 -5.75 9.57
C GLU A 64 -1.75 -4.21 9.48
N PHE A 65 -1.21 -3.62 8.40
CA PHE A 65 -1.31 -2.18 8.19
C PHE A 65 -2.75 -1.72 7.93
N SER A 66 -3.49 -2.42 7.06
CA SER A 66 -4.86 -2.03 6.71
C SER A 66 -5.79 -1.99 7.93
N THR A 67 -5.61 -2.91 8.88
CA THR A 67 -6.41 -2.98 10.12
C THR A 67 -5.81 -2.15 11.26
N SER A 68 -4.70 -1.45 11.01
CA SER A 68 -3.91 -0.76 12.02
C SER A 68 -3.62 -1.67 13.22
N TYR A 69 -3.06 -2.84 12.91
CA TYR A 69 -2.71 -3.92 13.84
C TYR A 69 -3.93 -4.45 14.62
N GLY A 70 -5.04 -4.66 13.91
CA GLY A 70 -6.28 -5.19 14.47
C GLY A 70 -7.09 -4.20 15.32
N SER A 71 -6.85 -2.89 15.18
CA SER A 71 -7.58 -1.86 15.93
C SER A 71 -8.84 -1.36 15.21
N LYS A 72 -8.93 -1.56 13.89
CA LYS A 72 -10.08 -1.15 13.07
C LYS A 72 -10.22 -2.02 11.83
N ASP A 73 -11.39 -1.95 11.20
CA ASP A 73 -11.58 -2.48 9.85
C ASP A 73 -10.79 -1.64 8.84
N GLY A 74 -10.39 -2.26 7.75
CA GLY A 74 -9.51 -1.71 6.74
C GLY A 74 -9.82 -2.20 5.33
N TYR A 75 -8.97 -1.75 4.40
CA TYR A 75 -9.04 -2.13 3.00
C TYR A 75 -7.63 -2.45 2.50
N VAL A 76 -7.50 -3.54 1.75
CA VAL A 76 -6.31 -3.82 0.98
C VAL A 76 -6.59 -3.46 -0.47
N TYR A 77 -5.74 -2.60 -1.04
CA TYR A 77 -5.79 -2.23 -2.44
C TYR A 77 -4.76 -3.03 -3.22
N TYR A 78 -5.17 -3.45 -4.42
CA TYR A 78 -4.30 -4.16 -5.35
C TYR A 78 -3.85 -3.21 -6.44
N THR A 79 -2.55 -3.19 -6.70
CA THR A 79 -1.95 -2.45 -7.81
C THR A 79 -1.13 -3.41 -8.67
N PRO A 80 -0.82 -3.10 -9.94
CA PRO A 80 0.16 -3.87 -10.69
C PRO A 80 1.54 -3.77 -10.01
N ASP A 81 2.50 -4.56 -10.51
CA ASP A 81 3.89 -4.32 -10.17
C ASP A 81 4.35 -3.01 -10.83
N ASN A 82 4.87 -2.10 -10.01
CA ASN A 82 5.01 -0.68 -10.36
C ASN A 82 6.48 -0.24 -10.50
N ASN A 83 7.45 -1.17 -10.55
CA ASN A 83 8.89 -0.85 -10.56
C ASN A 83 9.29 0.13 -9.43
N GLY A 84 8.72 -0.06 -8.24
CA GLY A 84 9.01 0.77 -7.07
C GLY A 84 10.41 0.55 -6.51
N ILE A 85 10.80 1.40 -5.56
CA ILE A 85 12.09 1.31 -4.88
C ILE A 85 11.98 0.30 -3.74
N ASN A 86 12.74 -0.79 -3.81
CA ASN A 86 12.88 -1.72 -2.70
C ASN A 86 13.70 -1.07 -1.58
N ILE A 87 13.07 -0.80 -0.44
CA ILE A 87 13.67 -0.08 0.68
C ILE A 87 14.82 -0.88 1.30
N ASN A 88 14.64 -2.18 1.49
CA ASN A 88 15.67 -3.04 2.07
C ASN A 88 16.90 -3.16 1.18
N GLU A 89 16.71 -3.28 -0.12
CA GLU A 89 17.82 -3.32 -1.07
C GLU A 89 18.54 -1.97 -1.16
N THR A 90 17.80 -0.85 -1.05
CA THR A 90 18.35 0.49 -1.23
C THR A 90 19.05 1.02 0.03
N LEU A 91 18.46 0.82 1.21
CA LEU A 91 19.00 1.29 2.49
C LEU A 91 19.90 0.26 3.18
N GLY A 92 19.80 -1.03 2.84
CA GLY A 92 20.62 -2.09 3.41
C GLY A 92 20.50 -2.15 4.94
N ALA A 93 21.64 -2.04 5.62
CA ALA A 93 21.71 -2.07 7.08
C ALA A 93 20.99 -0.90 7.77
N ASP A 94 20.74 0.19 7.04
CA ASP A 94 20.04 1.37 7.56
C ASP A 94 18.51 1.26 7.40
N SER A 95 17.98 0.16 6.82
CA SER A 95 16.54 -0.04 6.70
C SER A 95 15.88 -0.21 8.09
N PRO A 96 14.94 0.66 8.49
CA PRO A 96 14.40 0.66 9.85
C PRO A 96 13.47 -0.54 10.12
N PHE A 97 12.70 -0.98 9.12
CA PHE A 97 11.66 -2.00 9.27
C PHE A 97 11.75 -3.09 8.20
N THR A 98 12.85 -3.84 8.23
CA THR A 98 13.13 -4.86 7.19
C THR A 98 12.03 -5.91 6.97
N ARG A 99 11.22 -6.22 7.99
CA ARG A 99 10.10 -7.17 7.90
C ARG A 99 8.99 -6.72 6.94
N GLU A 100 8.85 -5.42 6.70
CA GLU A 100 7.72 -4.87 5.95
C GLU A 100 7.81 -5.18 4.45
N GLU A 101 8.98 -5.60 3.97
CA GLU A 101 9.26 -5.86 2.54
C GLU A 101 8.82 -4.67 1.66
N GLU A 102 9.07 -3.45 2.15
CA GLU A 102 8.52 -2.24 1.56
C GLU A 102 9.09 -1.98 0.16
N ILE A 103 8.17 -1.80 -0.79
CA ILE A 103 8.37 -1.27 -2.13
C ILE A 103 7.69 0.09 -2.18
N THR A 104 8.47 1.16 -2.31
CA THR A 104 7.91 2.51 -2.26
C THR A 104 7.77 3.14 -3.65
N LEU A 105 6.69 3.90 -3.83
CA LEU A 105 6.30 4.51 -5.11
C LEU A 105 6.33 6.03 -5.02
N LEU A 106 7.12 6.65 -5.89
CA LEU A 106 7.26 8.11 -5.95
C LEU A 106 6.03 8.77 -6.58
N GLY A 107 5.51 9.81 -5.94
CA GLY A 107 4.46 10.68 -6.50
C GLY A 107 3.04 10.13 -6.41
N GLY A 108 2.85 9.00 -5.72
CA GLY A 108 1.53 8.38 -5.54
C GLY A 108 1.20 7.32 -6.58
N ILE A 109 -0.07 6.92 -6.59
CA ILE A 109 -0.60 5.94 -7.53
C ILE A 109 -1.79 6.55 -8.23
N ILE A 110 -1.76 6.52 -9.56
CA ILE A 110 -2.84 7.02 -10.38
C ILE A 110 -4.06 6.13 -10.14
N PRO A 111 -5.28 6.69 -9.98
CA PRO A 111 -6.48 5.89 -9.71
C PRO A 111 -6.65 4.71 -10.68
N ASN A 112 -6.36 4.90 -11.97
CA ASN A 112 -6.49 3.86 -13.00
C ASN A 112 -5.49 2.69 -12.86
N ASP A 113 -4.45 2.84 -12.02
CA ASP A 113 -3.51 1.77 -11.70
C ASP A 113 -3.98 0.95 -10.49
N VAL A 114 -5.01 1.39 -9.76
CA VAL A 114 -5.62 0.55 -8.71
C VAL A 114 -6.53 -0.48 -9.36
N LEU A 115 -6.21 -1.77 -9.22
CA LEU A 115 -6.97 -2.89 -9.80
C LEU A 115 -8.31 -3.09 -9.10
N GLY A 116 -8.34 -2.92 -7.78
CA GLY A 116 -9.50 -3.13 -6.95
C GLY A 116 -9.14 -3.15 -5.47
N THR A 117 -10.12 -3.48 -4.64
CA THR A 117 -9.96 -3.53 -3.19
C THR A 117 -10.77 -4.65 -2.56
N THR A 118 -10.26 -5.21 -1.47
CA THR A 118 -11.02 -6.11 -0.59
C THR A 118 -11.00 -5.52 0.81
N SER A 119 -12.16 -5.49 1.49
CA SER A 119 -12.18 -5.09 2.89
C SER A 119 -11.69 -6.22 3.79
N VAL A 120 -11.08 -5.84 4.90
CA VAL A 120 -10.60 -6.75 5.93
C VAL A 120 -11.05 -6.18 7.28
N ASN A 121 -11.69 -6.99 8.11
CA ASN A 121 -12.11 -6.51 9.42
C ASN A 121 -10.96 -6.52 10.43
N MET A 122 -11.16 -5.91 11.59
CA MET A 122 -10.16 -5.83 12.67
C MET A 122 -9.63 -7.20 13.19
N ASN A 123 -10.27 -8.32 12.81
CA ASN A 123 -9.84 -9.67 13.17
C ASN A 123 -9.14 -10.37 11.99
N ASP A 124 -8.66 -9.61 11.01
CA ASP A 124 -7.99 -10.08 9.79
C ASP A 124 -8.86 -11.00 8.93
N ILE A 125 -10.19 -10.89 9.04
CA ILE A 125 -11.13 -11.63 8.20
C ILE A 125 -11.44 -10.80 6.96
N TRP A 126 -11.06 -11.35 5.82
CA TRP A 126 -11.30 -10.77 4.49
C TRP A 126 -12.74 -11.01 4.02
N GLU A 127 -13.31 -10.04 3.31
CA GLU A 127 -14.50 -10.30 2.50
C GLU A 127 -14.22 -11.37 1.44
N ASN A 128 -15.24 -12.16 1.09
CA ASN A 128 -15.14 -13.22 0.09
C ASN A 128 -15.26 -12.71 -1.36
N TYR A 129 -15.14 -11.40 -1.58
CA TYR A 129 -15.18 -10.77 -2.89
C TYR A 129 -14.24 -9.56 -2.93
N THR A 130 -13.74 -9.25 -4.12
CA THR A 130 -12.96 -8.03 -4.40
C THR A 130 -13.81 -7.09 -5.23
N THR A 131 -13.85 -5.82 -4.87
CA THR A 131 -14.47 -4.77 -5.67
C THR A 131 -13.45 -4.29 -6.71
N LEU A 132 -13.75 -4.47 -7.99
CA LEU A 132 -12.91 -3.96 -9.07
C LEU A 132 -13.07 -2.45 -9.19
N ASN A 133 -11.97 -1.77 -9.52
CA ASN A 133 -12.01 -0.32 -9.77
C ASN A 133 -12.59 -0.04 -11.17
N PRO A 134 -13.75 0.64 -11.27
CA PRO A 134 -14.37 0.96 -12.56
C PRO A 134 -13.56 1.99 -13.37
N ASP A 135 -12.81 2.88 -12.71
CA ASP A 135 -12.05 3.95 -13.38
C ASP A 135 -10.92 3.37 -14.26
N ARG A 136 -10.54 2.10 -14.06
CA ARG A 136 -9.62 1.37 -14.94
C ARG A 136 -10.10 1.20 -16.37
N TYR A 137 -11.42 1.22 -16.59
CA TYR A 137 -12.04 0.91 -17.87
C TYR A 137 -12.65 2.15 -18.53
N GLU A 138 -12.73 3.27 -17.82
CA GLU A 138 -13.16 4.54 -18.38
C GLU A 138 -11.98 5.18 -19.12
N THR A 139 -12.00 5.06 -20.44
CA THR A 139 -11.14 5.84 -21.33
C THR A 139 -11.77 7.21 -21.50
N LEU A 140 -11.00 8.27 -21.23
CA LEU A 140 -11.35 9.64 -21.63
C LEU A 140 -11.30 9.80 -23.16
#